data_AF-A0A1A8U690-F1
#
_entry.id   AF-A0A1A8U690-F1
#
_cell.length_a   1.000
_cell.length_b   1.000
_cell.length_c   1.000
_cell.angle_alpha   90.00
_cell.angle_beta   90.00
_cell.angle_gamma   90.00
#
_symmetry.space_group_name_H-M   'P 1'
#
loop_
_entity.id
_entity.type
_entity.pdbx_description
1 polymer ?
#
loop_
_entity_poly.entity_id
_entity_poly.type
_entity_poly.pdbx_seq_one_letter_code
_entity_poly.pdbx_strand_id
1 'polypeptide(L)'
;GLDYLPAFFHRWLKEPGRIVLLAWMKDRVVALESALLVDGGQTVVFQGRRVVSDLRGSGIAGVLHSHVTSYIRSQYPEVCAVRMSRGDHPSERILSKYRLVAKEAIVSVCCEAADLSAFITELRSKTHSSCRGAVTLSQHQAETLILSDHVISNLLPGKTIINDWEPLKPVEANLEVLRRRELTFIADHESEPSALSLGTPPYAVPY
;
A
#
# COMPACT_ATOMS: atom_id res chain seq x y z
N GLY A 1 -10.91 0.43 11.97
CA GLY A 1 -9.45 0.46 11.77
C GLY A 1 -8.93 1.67 12.49
N LEU A 2 -7.80 1.51 13.18
CA LEU A 2 -7.08 2.63 13.76
C LEU A 2 -6.64 3.57 12.62
N ASP A 3 -6.86 4.88 12.78
CA ASP A 3 -6.50 5.82 11.71
C ASP A 3 -4.98 5.92 11.63
N TYR A 4 -4.41 5.46 10.52
CA TYR A 4 -2.97 5.53 10.29
C TYR A 4 -2.51 6.96 9.97
N LEU A 5 -3.42 7.85 9.53
CA LEU A 5 -3.03 9.16 8.99
C LEU A 5 -2.13 9.97 9.94
N PRO A 6 -2.39 10.06 11.27
CA PRO A 6 -1.51 10.80 12.18
C PRO A 6 -0.06 10.26 12.20
N ALA A 7 0.13 8.95 12.09
CA ALA A 7 1.45 8.33 12.09
C ALA A 7 2.23 8.59 10.79
N PHE A 8 1.55 8.82 9.67
CA PHE A 8 2.17 8.96 8.35
C PHE A 8 2.15 10.39 7.80
N PHE A 9 1.29 11.28 8.32
CA PHE A 9 1.07 12.61 7.73
C PHE A 9 2.36 13.43 7.62
N HIS A 10 3.17 13.48 8.68
CA HIS A 10 4.44 14.22 8.65
C HIS A 10 5.47 13.62 7.69
N ARG A 11 5.43 12.29 7.48
CA ARG A 11 6.26 11.60 6.48
C ARG A 11 5.81 11.98 5.07
N TRP A 12 4.51 12.01 4.81
CA TRP A 12 3.96 12.41 3.51
C TRP A 12 4.38 13.83 3.10
N LEU A 13 4.40 14.78 4.03
CA LEU A 13 4.83 16.16 3.71
C LEU A 13 6.28 16.27 3.21
N LYS A 14 7.11 15.26 3.48
CA LYS A 14 8.52 15.22 3.08
C LYS A 14 8.80 14.21 1.96
N GLU A 15 7.77 13.49 1.51
CA GLU A 15 7.93 12.38 0.59
C GLU A 15 8.02 12.88 -0.87
N PRO A 16 9.10 12.59 -1.59
CA PRO A 16 9.22 13.02 -2.99
C PRO A 16 8.11 12.42 -3.86
N GLY A 17 7.50 13.26 -4.70
CA GLY A 17 6.37 12.88 -5.56
C GLY A 17 5.02 12.81 -4.85
N ARG A 18 4.97 13.11 -3.54
CA ARG A 18 3.73 13.18 -2.76
C ARG A 18 3.06 14.54 -2.93
N ILE A 19 1.76 14.52 -3.16
CA ILE A 19 0.87 15.67 -3.23
C ILE A 19 -0.18 15.49 -2.14
N VAL A 20 -0.33 16.49 -1.27
CA VAL A 20 -1.37 16.50 -0.23
C VAL A 20 -2.18 17.77 -0.39
N LEU A 21 -3.48 17.62 -0.64
CA LEU A 21 -4.41 18.72 -0.82
C LEU A 21 -5.42 18.74 0.32
N LEU A 22 -5.63 19.93 0.87
CA LEU A 22 -6.58 20.19 1.93
C LEU A 22 -7.77 20.98 1.37
N ALA A 23 -8.99 20.56 1.70
CA ALA A 23 -10.17 21.36 1.48
C ALA A 23 -10.43 22.24 2.69
N TRP A 24 -10.52 23.55 2.47
CA TRP A 24 -10.87 24.53 3.49
C TRP A 24 -12.30 24.99 3.29
N MET A 25 -13.07 25.10 4.37
CA MET A 25 -14.42 25.67 4.34
C MET A 25 -14.63 26.54 5.56
N LYS A 26 -15.00 27.81 5.34
CA LYS A 26 -15.05 28.86 6.37
C LYS A 26 -13.68 29.03 7.03
N ASP A 27 -13.52 28.57 8.26
CA ASP A 27 -12.38 28.78 9.15
C ASP A 27 -11.67 27.47 9.55
N ARG A 28 -11.97 26.35 8.88
CA ARG A 28 -11.33 25.06 9.18
C ARG A 28 -11.09 24.17 7.96
N VAL A 29 -10.16 23.24 8.12
CA VAL A 29 -9.96 22.12 7.20
C VAL A 29 -11.12 21.13 7.34
N VAL A 30 -11.75 20.78 6.22
CA VAL A 30 -12.91 19.88 6.19
C VAL A 30 -12.65 18.56 5.47
N ALA A 31 -11.63 18.51 4.60
CA ALA A 31 -11.23 17.29 3.94
C ALA A 31 -9.76 17.30 3.55
N LEU A 32 -9.22 16.11 3.30
CA LEU A 32 -7.84 15.87 2.85
C LEU A 32 -7.87 14.77 1.80
N GLU A 33 -7.03 14.88 0.78
CA GLU A 33 -6.70 13.79 -0.13
C GLU A 33 -5.22 13.83 -0.49
N SER A 34 -4.59 12.64 -0.49
CA SER A 34 -3.18 12.45 -0.78
C SER A 34 -3.01 11.64 -2.05
N ALA A 35 -1.98 11.96 -2.83
CA ALA A 35 -1.63 11.31 -4.07
C ALA A 35 -0.11 11.14 -4.14
N LEU A 36 0.38 9.97 -4.58
CA LEU A 36 1.81 9.69 -4.77
C LEU A 36 2.08 9.37 -6.24
N LEU A 37 3.02 10.09 -6.84
CA LEU A 37 3.56 9.76 -8.15
C LEU A 37 4.49 8.55 -8.05
N VAL A 38 4.20 7.53 -8.85
CA VAL A 38 4.94 6.26 -8.90
C VAL A 38 5.12 5.84 -10.35
N ASP A 39 5.77 4.70 -10.58
CA ASP A 39 6.04 4.13 -11.90
C ASP A 39 6.80 5.13 -12.80
N GLY A 40 7.79 5.84 -12.25
CA GLY A 40 8.52 6.88 -12.98
C GLY A 40 7.70 8.12 -13.30
N GLY A 41 6.62 8.38 -12.56
CA GLY A 41 5.72 9.53 -12.75
C GLY A 41 4.55 9.27 -13.69
N GLN A 42 4.42 8.06 -14.24
CA GLN A 42 3.33 7.70 -15.16
C GLN A 42 2.04 7.28 -14.45
N THR A 43 2.12 6.95 -13.16
CA THR A 43 0.98 6.50 -12.37
C THR A 43 0.86 7.35 -11.12
N VAL A 44 -0.37 7.65 -10.71
CA VAL A 44 -0.65 8.24 -9.40
C VAL A 44 -1.44 7.27 -8.52
N VAL A 45 -1.00 7.12 -7.27
CA VAL A 45 -1.66 6.31 -6.23
C VAL A 45 -2.37 7.25 -5.25
N PHE A 46 -3.70 7.17 -5.16
CA PHE A 46 -4.48 7.93 -4.18
C PHE A 46 -4.56 7.22 -2.84
N GLN A 47 -4.41 7.98 -1.75
CA GLN A 47 -4.48 7.51 -0.37
C GLN A 47 -5.05 8.55 0.58
N GLY A 48 -5.42 8.11 1.79
CA GLY A 48 -5.64 9.01 2.91
C GLY A 48 -6.84 9.94 2.79
N ARG A 49 -7.77 9.68 1.86
CA ARG A 49 -8.95 10.55 1.72
C ARG A 49 -9.75 10.59 3.02
N ARG A 50 -10.00 11.79 3.54
CA ARG A 50 -10.78 12.03 4.76
C ARG A 50 -11.74 13.20 4.55
N VAL A 51 -12.90 13.11 5.20
CA VAL A 51 -13.86 14.22 5.37
C VAL A 51 -14.26 14.25 6.84
N VAL A 52 -14.32 15.44 7.43
CA VAL A 52 -14.80 15.67 8.80
C VAL A 52 -16.19 15.05 8.99
N SER A 53 -16.44 14.48 10.17
CA SER A 53 -17.60 13.62 10.43
C SER A 53 -18.93 14.30 10.13
N ASP A 54 -19.08 15.57 10.47
CA ASP A 54 -20.30 16.36 10.31
C ASP A 54 -20.62 16.73 8.86
N LEU A 55 -19.66 16.59 7.94
CA LEU A 55 -19.86 16.85 6.51
C LEU A 55 -19.79 15.58 5.64
N ARG A 56 -19.73 14.39 6.23
CA ARG A 56 -19.80 13.14 5.47
C ARG A 56 -21.18 13.01 4.81
N GLY A 57 -21.23 12.40 3.63
CA GLY A 57 -22.47 12.25 2.84
C GLY A 57 -22.88 13.50 2.04
N SER A 58 -22.19 14.64 2.19
CA SER A 58 -22.49 15.89 1.47
C SER A 58 -21.87 16.00 0.07
N GLY A 59 -21.16 14.97 -0.40
CA GLY A 59 -20.48 14.98 -1.71
C GLY A 59 -19.09 15.61 -1.74
N ILE A 60 -18.59 16.19 -0.64
CA ILE A 60 -17.27 16.84 -0.56
C ILE A 60 -16.13 15.93 -1.05
N ALA A 61 -16.14 14.64 -0.69
CA ALA A 61 -15.11 13.70 -1.12
C ALA A 61 -15.01 13.57 -2.65
N GLY A 62 -16.14 13.64 -3.36
CA GLY A 62 -16.17 13.58 -4.82
C GLY A 62 -15.62 14.86 -5.44
N VAL A 63 -16.03 16.02 -4.92
CA VAL A 63 -15.55 17.34 -5.39
C VAL A 63 -14.04 17.47 -5.19
N LEU A 64 -13.54 17.09 -4.00
CA LEU A 64 -12.10 17.10 -3.70
C LEU A 64 -11.34 16.18 -4.66
N HIS A 65 -11.80 14.95 -4.85
CA HIS A 65 -11.16 13.99 -5.74
C HIS A 65 -11.11 14.49 -7.19
N SER A 66 -12.19 15.09 -7.69
CA SER A 66 -12.23 15.71 -9.01
C SER A 66 -11.23 16.86 -9.12
N HIS A 67 -11.13 17.70 -8.09
CA HIS A 67 -10.17 18.80 -8.08
C HIS A 67 -8.73 18.30 -8.09
N VAL A 68 -8.39 17.35 -7.21
CA VAL A 68 -7.05 16.74 -7.14
C VAL A 68 -6.68 16.08 -8.47
N THR A 69 -7.63 15.36 -9.09
CA THR A 69 -7.43 14.73 -10.40
C THR A 69 -7.13 15.76 -11.48
N SER A 70 -7.88 16.87 -11.53
CA SER A 70 -7.64 17.96 -12.47
C SER A 70 -6.29 18.65 -12.24
N TYR A 71 -5.92 18.87 -10.98
CA TYR A 71 -4.61 19.40 -10.61
C TYR A 71 -3.48 18.50 -11.11
N ILE A 72 -3.55 17.19 -10.84
CA ILE A 72 -2.53 16.22 -11.27
C ILE A 72 -2.41 16.21 -12.80
N ARG A 73 -3.53 16.16 -13.53
CA ARG A 73 -3.52 16.18 -15.00
C ARG A 73 -2.89 17.44 -15.57
N SER A 74 -3.04 18.57 -14.89
CA SER A 74 -2.44 19.84 -15.33
C SER A 74 -0.95 19.93 -15.03
N GLN A 75 -0.50 19.42 -13.89
CA GLN A 75 0.88 19.59 -13.43
C GLN A 75 1.80 18.43 -13.83
N TYR A 76 1.24 17.25 -14.08
CA TYR A 76 1.97 16.02 -14.40
C TYR A 76 1.33 15.37 -15.64
N PRO A 77 1.53 15.95 -16.84
CA PRO A 77 0.90 15.47 -18.07
C PRO A 77 1.33 14.05 -18.47
N GLU A 78 2.44 13.54 -17.93
CA GLU A 78 2.93 12.18 -18.15
C GLU A 78 2.09 11.11 -17.44
N VAL A 79 1.26 11.50 -16.46
CA VAL A 79 0.40 10.58 -15.71
C VAL A 79 -0.68 10.02 -16.63
N CYS A 80 -0.59 8.72 -16.91
CA CYS A 80 -1.53 7.99 -17.76
C CYS A 80 -2.37 6.95 -16.98
N ALA A 81 -2.03 6.69 -15.71
CA ALA A 81 -2.72 5.73 -14.87
C ALA A 81 -3.04 6.29 -13.48
N VAL A 82 -4.20 5.86 -12.95
CA VAL A 82 -4.63 6.14 -11.58
C VAL A 82 -4.85 4.81 -10.87
N ARG A 83 -4.29 4.68 -9.67
CA ARG A 83 -4.49 3.54 -8.79
C ARG A 83 -5.00 4.00 -7.43
N MET A 84 -5.80 3.16 -6.79
CA MET A 84 -6.27 3.37 -5.44
C MET A 84 -6.65 2.04 -4.82
N SER A 85 -6.44 1.93 -3.51
CA SER A 85 -6.92 0.80 -2.74
C SER A 85 -8.14 1.21 -1.94
N ARG A 86 -9.07 0.27 -1.75
CA ARG A 86 -10.37 0.52 -1.11
C ARG A 86 -10.58 -0.50 0.00
N GLY A 87 -11.00 -0.02 1.18
CA GLY A 87 -11.41 -0.89 2.27
C GLY A 87 -12.91 -1.21 2.25
N ASP A 88 -13.70 -0.47 1.47
CA ASP A 88 -15.12 -0.75 1.24
C ASP A 88 -15.29 -1.84 0.18
N HIS A 89 -16.39 -2.58 0.28
CA HIS A 89 -16.80 -3.54 -0.74
C HIS A 89 -17.38 -2.76 -1.93
N PRO A 90 -16.69 -2.72 -3.09
CA PRO A 90 -17.21 -2.01 -4.25
C PRO A 90 -18.51 -2.66 -4.72
N SER A 91 -19.49 -1.83 -5.10
CA SER A 91 -20.74 -2.34 -5.67
C SER A 91 -20.51 -2.99 -7.04
N GLU A 92 -21.42 -3.88 -7.46
CA GLU A 92 -21.36 -4.52 -8.78
C GLU A 92 -21.26 -3.50 -9.93
N ARG A 93 -21.94 -2.35 -9.82
CA ARG A 93 -21.88 -1.25 -10.78
C ARG A 93 -20.50 -0.60 -10.87
N ILE A 94 -19.74 -0.59 -9.77
CA ILE A 94 -18.35 -0.11 -9.78
C ILE A 94 -17.48 -1.20 -10.40
N LEU A 95 -17.61 -2.44 -9.94
CA LEU A 95 -16.82 -3.57 -10.43
C LEU A 95 -17.00 -3.82 -11.93
N SER A 96 -18.18 -3.58 -12.50
CA SER A 96 -18.43 -3.74 -13.93
C SER A 96 -17.62 -2.79 -14.83
N LYS A 97 -17.04 -1.73 -14.26
CA LYS A 97 -16.14 -0.80 -14.97
C LYS A 97 -14.69 -1.29 -15.02
N TYR A 98 -14.36 -2.36 -14.30
CA TYR A 98 -13.01 -2.87 -14.18
C TYR A 98 -12.94 -4.32 -14.66
N ARG A 99 -11.80 -4.68 -15.26
CA ARG A 99 -11.47 -6.07 -15.54
C ARG A 99 -10.81 -6.67 -14.31
N LEU A 100 -11.36 -7.76 -13.77
CA LEU A 100 -10.72 -8.52 -12.71
C LEU A 100 -9.41 -9.11 -13.24
N VAL A 101 -8.28 -8.81 -12.58
CA VAL A 101 -6.95 -9.31 -12.96
C VAL A 101 -6.53 -10.47 -12.05
N ALA A 102 -6.89 -10.42 -10.76
CA ALA A 102 -6.56 -11.45 -9.78
C ALA A 102 -7.59 -11.46 -8.64
N LYS A 103 -7.71 -12.59 -7.94
CA LYS A 103 -8.46 -12.74 -6.70
C LYS A 103 -7.62 -13.54 -5.72
N GLU A 104 -7.37 -12.98 -4.55
CA GLU A 104 -6.57 -13.61 -3.50
C GLU A 104 -7.35 -13.67 -2.20
N ALA A 105 -7.06 -14.69 -1.38
CA ALA A 105 -7.57 -14.80 -0.03
C ALA A 105 -6.55 -14.22 0.94
N ILE A 106 -6.99 -13.25 1.75
CA ILE A 106 -6.16 -12.67 2.81
C ILE A 106 -6.49 -13.41 4.10
N VAL A 107 -5.48 -14.01 4.72
CA VAL A 107 -5.59 -14.57 6.07
C VAL A 107 -4.92 -13.59 7.03
N SER A 108 -5.72 -13.01 7.92
CA SER A 108 -5.21 -12.16 9.01
C SER A 108 -5.29 -12.94 10.31
N VAL A 109 -4.24 -12.84 11.11
CA VAL A 109 -4.09 -13.53 12.37
C VAL A 109 -3.79 -12.47 13.43
N CYS A 110 -4.59 -12.44 14.49
CA CYS A 110 -4.46 -11.48 15.58
C CYS A 110 -4.27 -12.23 16.89
N CYS A 111 -3.32 -11.78 17.71
CA CYS A 111 -3.12 -12.26 19.07
C CYS A 111 -2.73 -11.07 19.96
N GLU A 112 -2.98 -11.20 21.26
CA GLU A 112 -2.46 -10.25 22.24
C GLU A 112 -0.94 -10.30 22.24
N ALA A 113 -0.31 -9.14 22.43
CA ALA A 113 1.15 -9.05 22.45
C ALA A 113 1.76 -9.93 23.55
N ALA A 114 1.06 -10.07 24.69
CA ALA A 114 1.46 -10.93 25.79
C ALA A 114 1.47 -12.43 25.42
N ASP A 115 0.62 -12.84 24.48
CA ASP A 115 0.43 -14.24 24.09
C ASP A 115 1.21 -14.61 22.81
N LEU A 116 1.90 -13.66 22.19
CA LEU A 116 2.56 -13.85 20.89
C LEU A 116 3.50 -15.07 20.86
N SER A 117 4.24 -15.32 21.94
CA SER A 117 5.16 -16.46 22.04
C SER A 117 4.42 -17.80 22.09
N ALA A 118 3.36 -17.90 22.90
CA ALA A 118 2.51 -19.08 22.98
C ALA A 118 1.81 -19.33 21.63
N PHE A 119 1.30 -18.26 21.03
CA PHE A 119 0.64 -18.28 19.74
C PHE A 119 1.55 -18.80 18.61
N ILE A 120 2.78 -18.29 18.51
CA ILE A 120 3.79 -18.78 17.55
C ILE A 120 4.13 -20.25 17.80
N THR A 121 4.18 -20.67 19.06
CA THR A 121 4.52 -22.06 19.45
C THR A 121 3.41 -23.01 19.01
N GLU A 122 2.15 -22.64 19.22
CA GLU A 122 0.99 -23.41 18.75
C GLU A 122 0.89 -23.45 17.22
N LEU A 123 1.16 -22.33 16.53
CA LEU A 123 1.21 -22.32 15.07
C LEU A 123 2.26 -23.31 14.56
N ARG A 124 3.46 -23.29 15.12
CA ARG A 124 4.55 -24.20 14.72
C ARG A 124 4.19 -25.66 14.95
N SER A 125 3.48 -25.99 16.03
CA SER A 125 3.08 -27.38 16.31
C SER A 125 1.99 -27.89 15.36
N LYS A 126 1.16 -27.00 14.82
CA LYS A 126 0.09 -27.32 13.86
C LYS A 126 0.55 -27.30 12.40
N THR A 127 1.60 -26.56 12.07
CA THR A 127 2.17 -26.54 10.71
C THR A 127 3.13 -27.71 10.52
N HIS A 128 2.68 -28.76 9.83
CA HIS A 128 3.53 -29.84 9.36
C HIS A 128 4.37 -29.37 8.16
N SER A 129 5.47 -28.64 8.36
CA SER A 129 6.38 -28.34 7.25
C SER A 129 7.85 -28.42 7.63
N SER A 130 8.62 -29.02 6.72
CA SER A 130 10.07 -28.92 6.61
C SER A 130 10.46 -27.51 6.17
N CYS A 131 9.95 -26.48 6.85
CA CYS A 131 10.24 -25.09 6.53
C CYS A 131 11.77 -24.92 6.62
N ARG A 132 12.43 -24.90 5.46
CA ARG A 132 13.76 -24.33 5.36
C ARG A 132 13.62 -22.93 5.94
N GLY A 133 14.46 -22.62 6.92
CA GLY A 133 14.32 -21.40 7.70
C GLY A 133 14.19 -20.20 6.77
N ALA A 134 13.21 -19.34 7.02
CA ALA A 134 13.04 -18.13 6.26
C ALA A 134 14.32 -17.28 6.36
N VAL A 135 14.73 -16.69 5.24
CA VAL A 135 15.91 -15.84 5.14
C VAL A 135 15.48 -14.38 5.06
N THR A 136 16.12 -13.55 5.88
CA THR A 136 16.01 -12.09 5.73
C THR A 136 16.95 -11.67 4.60
N LEU A 137 16.39 -11.08 3.55
CA LEU A 137 17.15 -10.63 2.40
C LEU A 137 17.85 -9.31 2.71
N SER A 138 19.07 -9.15 2.21
CA SER A 138 19.67 -7.83 2.10
C SER A 138 18.86 -6.96 1.14
N GLN A 139 19.01 -5.64 1.26
CA GLN A 139 18.32 -4.71 0.37
C GLN A 139 18.63 -4.99 -1.11
N HIS A 140 19.88 -5.28 -1.45
CA HIS A 140 20.26 -5.59 -2.83
C HIS A 140 19.59 -6.87 -3.33
N GLN A 141 19.62 -7.95 -2.54
CA GLN A 141 18.93 -9.21 -2.88
C GLN A 141 17.43 -8.98 -3.07
N ALA A 142 16.79 -8.23 -2.17
CA ALA A 142 15.37 -7.90 -2.26
C ALA A 142 15.01 -7.13 -3.53
N GLU A 143 15.78 -6.10 -3.88
CA GLU A 143 15.57 -5.28 -5.08
C GLU A 143 15.77 -6.07 -6.36
N THR A 144 16.77 -6.97 -6.42
CA THR A 144 16.95 -7.88 -7.56
C THR A 144 15.79 -8.87 -7.67
N LEU A 145 15.39 -9.44 -6.53
CA LEU A 145 14.40 -10.52 -6.49
C LEU A 145 12.99 -10.01 -6.80
N ILE A 146 12.58 -8.85 -6.28
CA ILE A 146 11.24 -8.27 -6.52
C ILE A 146 11.02 -7.86 -7.97
N LEU A 147 12.09 -7.63 -8.73
CA LEU A 147 12.07 -7.33 -10.16
C LEU A 147 12.32 -8.55 -11.06
N SER A 148 12.55 -9.73 -10.49
CA SER A 148 12.79 -10.94 -11.27
C SER A 148 11.51 -11.45 -11.95
N ASP A 149 11.65 -12.01 -13.16
CA ASP A 149 10.53 -12.58 -13.91
C ASP A 149 9.78 -13.66 -13.12
N HIS A 150 10.53 -14.46 -12.34
CA HIS A 150 9.97 -15.49 -11.46
C HIS A 150 9.03 -14.88 -10.42
N VAL A 151 9.50 -13.90 -9.65
CA VAL A 151 8.68 -13.26 -8.60
C VAL A 151 7.49 -12.52 -9.21
N ILE A 152 7.72 -11.77 -10.29
CA ILE A 152 6.67 -11.01 -10.97
C ILE A 152 5.56 -11.93 -11.48
N SER A 153 5.92 -13.08 -12.06
CA SER A 153 4.96 -13.97 -12.70
C SER A 153 4.26 -14.92 -11.73
N ASN A 154 4.97 -15.35 -10.67
CA ASN A 154 4.50 -16.42 -9.80
C ASN A 154 4.02 -15.93 -8.43
N LEU A 155 4.56 -14.81 -7.92
CA LEU A 155 4.30 -14.37 -6.55
C LEU A 155 3.54 -13.05 -6.44
N LEU A 156 3.64 -12.15 -7.43
CA LEU A 156 2.99 -10.84 -7.35
C LEU A 156 1.54 -10.86 -7.86
N PRO A 157 0.53 -10.53 -7.02
CA PRO A 157 -0.85 -10.39 -7.46
C PRO A 157 -0.97 -9.46 -8.66
N GLY A 158 -1.45 -9.98 -9.79
CA GLY A 158 -1.61 -9.18 -11.01
C GLY A 158 -0.33 -8.43 -11.40
N LYS A 159 0.86 -9.03 -11.14
CA LYS A 159 2.17 -8.42 -11.41
C LYS A 159 2.36 -7.06 -10.74
N THR A 160 1.83 -6.91 -9.53
CA THR A 160 1.82 -5.65 -8.77
C THR A 160 2.42 -5.89 -7.38
N ILE A 161 3.35 -5.02 -6.98
CA ILE A 161 3.87 -4.99 -5.62
C ILE A 161 2.85 -4.24 -4.76
N ILE A 162 2.38 -4.85 -3.67
CA ILE A 162 1.44 -4.23 -2.74
C ILE A 162 2.14 -4.07 -1.39
N ASN A 163 2.36 -2.83 -0.96
CA ASN A 163 2.86 -2.49 0.37
C ASN A 163 2.00 -1.37 0.97
N ASP A 164 1.49 -1.53 2.19
CA ASP A 164 0.67 -0.52 2.89
C ASP A 164 -0.43 0.13 2.01
N TRP A 165 -1.18 -0.71 1.29
CA TRP A 165 -2.25 -0.28 0.38
C TRP A 165 -1.77 0.54 -0.83
N GLU A 166 -0.47 0.55 -1.14
CA GLU A 166 0.16 1.18 -2.32
C GLU A 166 0.45 0.12 -3.40
N PRO A 167 -0.30 0.09 -4.51
CA PRO A 167 -0.04 -0.79 -5.64
C PRO A 167 1.01 -0.19 -6.60
N LEU A 168 2.21 -0.77 -6.63
CA LEU A 168 3.35 -0.32 -7.44
C LEU A 168 3.65 -1.31 -8.57
N LYS A 169 4.07 -0.83 -9.75
CA LYS A 169 4.64 -1.75 -10.76
C LYS A 169 6.00 -2.27 -10.29
N PRO A 170 6.37 -3.52 -10.63
CA PRO A 170 7.74 -4.01 -10.43
C PRO A 170 8.65 -3.40 -11.50
N VAL A 171 9.07 -2.15 -11.26
CA VAL A 171 10.02 -1.40 -12.10
C VAL A 171 11.03 -0.68 -11.22
N GLU A 172 12.22 -0.44 -11.75
CA GLU A 172 13.35 0.17 -11.04
C GLU A 172 12.98 1.53 -10.44
N ALA A 173 12.17 2.32 -11.15
CA ALA A 173 11.71 3.63 -10.71
C ALA A 173 10.93 3.60 -9.38
N ASN A 174 10.37 2.45 -8.99
CA ASN A 174 9.66 2.28 -7.72
C ASN A 174 10.52 1.73 -6.59
N LEU A 175 11.74 1.25 -6.86
CA LEU A 175 12.60 0.72 -5.80
C LEU A 175 12.83 1.78 -4.74
N GLU A 176 13.06 3.03 -5.15
CA GLU A 176 13.25 4.16 -4.24
C GLU A 176 12.04 4.42 -3.33
N VAL A 177 10.81 4.18 -3.81
CA VAL A 177 9.61 4.26 -2.96
C VAL A 177 9.67 3.19 -1.86
N LEU A 178 10.06 1.96 -2.21
CA LEU A 178 10.21 0.84 -1.28
C LEU A 178 11.34 1.08 -0.26
N ARG A 179 12.49 1.64 -0.68
CA ARG A 179 13.63 1.91 0.23
C ARG A 179 13.24 2.83 1.38
N ARG A 180 12.49 3.90 1.08
CA ARG A 180 12.05 4.90 2.06
C ARG A 180 11.07 4.36 3.11
N ARG A 181 10.54 3.16 2.90
CA ARG A 181 9.66 2.47 3.85
C ARG A 181 10.43 1.61 4.84
N GLU A 182 11.74 1.45 4.67
CA GLU A 182 12.60 0.65 5.55
C GLU A 182 12.08 -0.79 5.70
N LEU A 183 11.66 -1.37 4.59
CA LEU A 183 11.01 -2.68 4.57
C LEU A 183 11.97 -3.80 4.95
N THR A 184 11.45 -4.77 5.70
CA THR A 184 12.11 -6.06 5.91
C THR A 184 11.59 -7.06 4.87
N PHE A 185 12.48 -7.55 4.02
CA PHE A 185 12.17 -8.57 3.03
C PHE A 185 12.54 -9.95 3.56
N ILE A 186 11.59 -10.88 3.53
CA ILE A 186 11.77 -12.24 4.01
C ILE A 186 11.32 -13.20 2.91
N ALA A 187 12.15 -14.18 2.58
CA ALA A 187 11.82 -15.22 1.61
C ALA A 187 12.08 -16.61 2.20
N ASP A 188 11.50 -17.64 1.60
CA ASP A 188 11.86 -19.04 1.90
C ASP A 188 13.22 -19.44 1.28
N HIS A 189 13.61 -18.77 0.18
CA HIS A 189 14.88 -18.98 -0.53
C HIS A 189 15.43 -17.66 -1.09
N GLU A 190 16.76 -17.57 -1.23
CA GLU A 190 17.42 -16.39 -1.80
C GLU A 190 17.27 -16.28 -3.33
N SER A 191 16.99 -17.40 -4.01
CA SER A 191 16.81 -17.48 -5.46
C SER A 191 15.56 -18.29 -5.78
N GLU A 192 14.75 -17.80 -6.71
CA GLU A 192 13.47 -18.41 -7.14
C GLU A 192 12.57 -18.85 -5.96
N PRO A 193 12.22 -17.94 -5.02
CA PRO A 193 11.44 -18.29 -3.85
C PRO A 193 10.02 -18.74 -4.22
N SER A 194 9.44 -19.57 -3.36
CA SER A 194 8.01 -19.90 -3.44
C SER A 194 7.15 -18.99 -2.57
N ALA A 195 7.78 -18.28 -1.63
CA ALA A 195 7.13 -17.28 -0.77
C ALA A 195 8.03 -16.06 -0.56
N LEU A 196 7.45 -14.87 -0.68
CA LEU A 196 8.11 -13.60 -0.42
C LEU A 196 7.19 -12.71 0.43
N SER A 197 7.75 -12.12 1.48
CA SER A 197 7.05 -11.23 2.39
C SER A 197 7.76 -9.87 2.45
N LEU A 198 6.94 -8.80 2.45
CA LEU A 198 7.38 -7.42 2.59
C LEU A 198 6.80 -6.87 3.90
N GLY A 199 7.63 -6.74 4.93
CA GLY A 199 7.24 -6.23 6.23
C GLY A 199 7.52 -4.73 6.38
N THR A 200 6.50 -3.93 6.69
CA THR A 200 6.69 -2.54 7.12
C THR A 200 7.03 -2.49 8.62
N PRO A 201 7.96 -1.62 9.06
CA PRO A 201 8.21 -1.39 10.48
C PRO A 201 6.93 -1.01 11.24
N PRO A 202 6.73 -1.51 12.47
CA PRO A 202 5.58 -1.12 13.28
C PRO A 202 5.62 0.37 13.59
N TYR A 203 4.45 1.02 13.61
CA TYR A 203 4.29 2.41 14.00
C TYR A 203 3.36 2.53 15.19
N ALA A 204 3.60 3.53 16.04
CA ALA A 204 2.71 3.83 17.13
C ALA A 204 1.36 4.30 16.59
N VAL A 205 0.29 3.68 17.03
CA VAL A 205 -1.05 4.20 16.81
C VAL A 205 -1.34 5.17 17.97
N PRO A 206 -1.62 6.46 17.68
CA PRO A 206 -2.00 7.39 18.73
C PRO A 206 -3.35 6.97 19.35
N TYR A 207 -3.39 6.96 20.68
CA TYR A 207 -4.59 6.75 21.50
C TYR A 207 -5.49 7.99 21.51
#